data_AF-A0A2H2ZI57-F1
#
_entry.id   AF-A0A2H2ZI57-F1
#
_cell.length_a   1.000
_cell.length_b   1.000
_cell.length_c   1.000
_cell.angle_alpha   90.00
_cell.angle_beta   90.00
_cell.angle_gamma   90.00
#
_symmetry.space_group_name_H-M   'P 1'
#
loop_
_entity.id
_entity.type
_entity.pdbx_description
1 polymer ?
#
loop_
_entity_poly.entity_id
_entity_poly.type
_entity_poly.pdbx_seq_one_letter_code
_entity_poly.pdbx_strand_id
1 'polypeptide(L)'
;MATEIQDYSQADSFPRNVDKLPLLDSFIRESIRTTNSDSITCRRKALIPYTFSDGSYLNRGDWACVPQRAMMQDSTRYTDANRFDGFRFARQNALLRQQRQSADVPGQKESNLTDASPDWPIWGFGNAAW
;
A
#
# COMPACT_ATOMS: atom_id res chain seq x y z
N MET A 1 -7.57 6.81 -17.68
CA MET A 1 -8.61 5.87 -17.21
C MET A 1 -9.64 5.58 -18.30
N ALA A 2 -10.37 6.58 -18.85
CA ALA A 2 -11.32 6.32 -19.94
C ALA A 2 -10.65 5.73 -21.21
N THR A 3 -9.47 6.23 -21.57
CA THR A 3 -8.63 5.71 -22.67
C THR A 3 -8.10 4.30 -22.37
N GLU A 4 -7.53 4.10 -21.18
CA GLU A 4 -7.05 2.78 -20.73
C GLU A 4 -8.17 1.71 -20.75
N ILE A 5 -9.39 2.04 -20.30
CA ILE A 5 -10.52 1.12 -20.36
C ILE A 5 -10.86 0.77 -21.82
N GLN A 6 -10.78 1.72 -22.75
CA GLN A 6 -11.01 1.48 -24.18
C GLN A 6 -9.93 0.58 -24.79
N ASP A 7 -8.65 0.85 -24.49
CA ASP A 7 -7.51 0.07 -25.00
C ASP A 7 -7.59 -1.41 -24.59
N TYR A 8 -8.09 -1.69 -23.38
CA TYR A 8 -8.27 -3.06 -22.86
C TYR A 8 -9.69 -3.61 -23.05
N SER A 9 -10.61 -2.87 -23.68
CA SER A 9 -11.98 -3.33 -23.99
C SER A 9 -12.07 -4.15 -25.28
N GLN A 10 -11.11 -3.97 -26.19
CA GLN A 10 -11.07 -4.68 -27.49
C GLN A 10 -10.44 -6.08 -27.39
N ALA A 11 -9.85 -6.41 -26.23
CA ALA A 11 -9.36 -7.76 -25.93
C ALA A 11 -10.51 -8.58 -25.33
N ASP A 12 -11.22 -9.31 -26.18
CA ASP A 12 -12.48 -10.02 -25.93
C ASP A 12 -12.36 -11.27 -25.01
N SER A 13 -11.53 -11.22 -23.97
CA SER A 13 -11.32 -12.33 -23.04
C SER A 13 -11.78 -11.98 -21.62
N PHE A 14 -12.87 -12.61 -21.19
CA PHE A 14 -13.31 -12.65 -19.80
C PHE A 14 -12.63 -13.82 -19.07
N PRO A 15 -12.18 -13.65 -17.81
CA PRO A 15 -12.18 -12.41 -17.03
C PRO A 15 -11.14 -11.39 -17.52
N ARG A 16 -11.53 -10.10 -17.50
CA ARG A 16 -10.61 -9.00 -17.82
C ARG A 16 -9.39 -9.08 -16.90
N ASN A 17 -8.20 -9.06 -17.50
CA ASN A 17 -6.95 -9.08 -16.76
C ASN A 17 -6.74 -7.71 -16.10
N VAL A 18 -7.20 -7.57 -14.86
CA VAL A 18 -7.12 -6.34 -14.06
C VAL A 18 -5.67 -5.95 -13.74
N ASP A 19 -4.74 -6.91 -13.73
CA ASP A 19 -3.31 -6.66 -13.52
C ASP A 19 -2.71 -5.81 -14.65
N LYS A 20 -3.39 -5.73 -15.80
CA LYS A 20 -2.99 -4.90 -16.94
C LYS A 20 -3.56 -3.49 -16.91
N LEU A 21 -4.26 -3.08 -15.85
CA LEU A 21 -4.88 -1.76 -15.72
C LEU A 21 -4.16 -0.91 -14.66
N PRO A 22 -2.94 -0.42 -14.92
CA PRO A 22 -2.13 0.29 -13.92
C PRO A 22 -2.76 1.58 -13.38
N LEU A 23 -3.56 2.31 -14.17
CA LEU A 23 -4.22 3.53 -13.65
C LEU A 23 -5.42 3.18 -12.77
N LEU A 24 -6.14 2.09 -13.09
CA LEU A 24 -7.20 1.58 -12.22
C LEU A 24 -6.63 1.07 -10.89
N ASP A 25 -5.56 0.28 -10.92
CA ASP A 25 -4.87 -0.20 -9.73
C ASP A 25 -4.44 0.98 -8.85
N SER A 26 -3.76 1.97 -9.44
CA SER A 26 -3.33 3.18 -8.74
C SER A 26 -4.49 3.96 -8.12
N PHE A 27 -5.61 4.07 -8.84
CA PHE A 27 -6.79 4.79 -8.34
C PHE A 27 -7.41 4.10 -7.12
N ILE A 28 -7.53 2.78 -7.16
CA ILE A 28 -8.07 2.00 -6.04
C ILE A 28 -7.13 2.10 -4.83
N ARG A 29 -5.81 2.00 -5.05
CA ARG A 29 -4.82 2.17 -3.98
C ARG A 29 -4.92 3.54 -3.33
N GLU A 30 -4.93 4.62 -4.10
CA GLU A 30 -5.05 5.96 -3.54
C GLU A 30 -6.38 6.16 -2.80
N SER A 31 -7.46 5.55 -3.30
CA SER A 31 -8.75 5.57 -2.62
C SER A 31 -8.63 4.94 -1.24
N ILE A 32 -8.07 3.72 -1.15
CA ILE A 32 -7.83 3.04 0.13
C ILE A 32 -6.94 3.89 1.05
N ARG A 33 -5.88 4.50 0.53
CA ARG A 33 -4.96 5.35 1.32
C ARG A 33 -5.68 6.54 1.96
N THR A 34 -6.52 7.23 1.19
CA THR A 34 -7.17 8.48 1.60
C THR A 34 -8.43 8.26 2.42
N THR A 35 -9.18 7.19 2.16
CA THR A 35 -10.43 6.86 2.87
C THR A 35 -10.27 5.76 3.92
N ASN A 36 -9.04 5.50 4.38
CA ASN A 36 -8.78 4.38 5.28
C ASN A 36 -9.52 4.54 6.61
N SER A 37 -10.55 3.71 6.81
CA SER A 37 -11.34 3.67 8.04
C SER A 37 -10.58 3.03 9.21
N ASP A 38 -9.66 2.11 8.91
CA ASP A 38 -8.89 1.41 9.94
C ASP A 38 -7.66 2.21 10.34
N SER A 39 -7.61 2.61 11.62
CA SER A 39 -6.47 3.34 12.17
C SER A 39 -5.22 2.47 12.29
N ILE A 40 -5.39 1.17 12.53
CA ILE A 40 -4.32 0.21 12.83
C ILE A 40 -4.54 -1.14 12.14
N THR A 41 -3.44 -1.78 11.75
CA THR A 41 -3.40 -3.14 11.19
C THR A 41 -2.42 -4.03 11.99
N CYS A 42 -2.27 -5.31 11.62
CA CYS A 42 -1.30 -6.24 12.20
C CYS A 42 -1.34 -6.37 13.72
N ARG A 43 -2.54 -6.42 14.32
CA ARG A 43 -2.70 -6.49 15.78
C ARG A 43 -2.22 -7.84 16.32
N ARG A 44 -1.27 -7.83 17.25
CA ARG A 44 -0.73 -9.03 17.91
C ARG A 44 -0.64 -8.82 19.41
N LYS A 45 -1.13 -9.79 20.16
CA LYS A 45 -1.02 -9.81 21.62
C LYS A 45 0.23 -10.59 22.03
N ALA A 46 1.07 -9.99 22.87
CA ALA A 46 2.22 -10.66 23.46
C ALA A 46 1.76 -11.74 24.44
N LEU A 47 1.95 -13.01 24.09
CA LEU A 47 1.65 -14.15 24.97
C LEU A 47 2.75 -14.36 26.01
N ILE A 48 3.96 -13.96 25.67
CA ILE A 48 5.14 -13.91 26.53
C ILE A 48 5.79 -12.53 26.36
N PRO A 49 6.54 -12.05 27.37
CA PRO A 49 7.27 -10.80 27.21
C PRO A 49 8.25 -10.86 26.04
N TYR A 50 8.41 -9.74 25.35
CA TYR A 50 9.22 -9.67 24.13
C TYR A 50 9.95 -8.32 24.04
N THR A 51 11.22 -8.36 23.64
CA THR A 51 12.01 -7.15 23.37
C THR A 51 12.26 -7.06 21.87
N PHE A 52 11.84 -5.96 21.26
CA PHE A 52 12.15 -5.64 19.87
C PHE A 52 13.63 -5.28 19.70
N SER A 53 14.11 -5.31 18.45
CA SER A 53 15.52 -5.00 18.13
C SER A 53 15.93 -3.56 18.46
N ASP A 54 14.97 -2.64 18.54
CA ASP A 54 15.16 -1.24 18.95
C ASP A 54 15.21 -1.04 20.48
N GLY A 55 15.04 -2.12 21.25
CA GLY A 55 14.99 -2.10 22.71
C GLY A 55 13.59 -1.91 23.30
N SER A 56 12.56 -1.68 22.49
CA SER A 56 11.18 -1.57 22.95
C SER A 56 10.72 -2.88 23.60
N TYR A 57 10.14 -2.82 24.80
CA TYR A 57 9.75 -4.00 25.58
C TYR A 57 8.23 -4.12 25.68
N LEU A 58 7.72 -5.34 25.44
CA LEU A 58 6.32 -5.72 25.64
C LEU A 58 6.20 -6.69 26.81
N ASN A 59 5.25 -6.43 27.69
CA ASN A 59 4.83 -7.37 28.71
C ASN A 59 3.89 -8.42 28.12
N ARG A 60 3.74 -9.54 28.83
CA ARG A 60 2.63 -10.46 28.57
C ARG A 60 1.31 -9.68 28.68
N GLY A 61 0.50 -9.75 27.63
CA GLY A 61 -0.80 -9.11 27.55
C GLY A 61 -0.83 -7.85 26.69
N ASP A 62 0.33 -7.24 26.44
CA ASP A 62 0.44 -6.03 25.62
C ASP A 62 0.11 -6.31 24.15
N TRP A 63 -0.28 -5.27 23.42
CA TRP A 63 -0.62 -5.35 22.01
C TRP A 63 0.37 -4.54 21.16
N ALA A 64 0.94 -5.19 20.15
CA ALA A 64 1.69 -4.53 19.08
C ALA A 64 0.78 -4.40 17.85
N CYS A 65 0.80 -3.22 17.22
CA CYS A 65 0.00 -2.91 16.03
C CYS A 65 0.81 -2.00 15.09
N VAL A 66 0.43 -1.97 13.82
CA VAL A 66 1.01 -1.07 12.82
C VAL A 66 0.08 0.13 12.66
N PRO A 67 0.57 1.38 12.81
CA PRO A 67 -0.25 2.59 12.75
C PRO A 67 -0.59 2.98 11.30
N GLN A 68 -1.41 2.16 10.65
CA GLN A 68 -1.73 2.23 9.23
C GLN A 68 -2.17 3.63 8.78
N ARG A 69 -3.19 4.22 9.41
CA ARG A 69 -3.69 5.54 9.00
C ARG A 69 -2.63 6.63 9.13
N ALA A 70 -1.83 6.59 10.20
CA ALA A 70 -0.76 7.56 10.40
C ALA A 70 0.30 7.42 9.29
N MET A 71 0.73 6.20 8.98
CA MET A 71 1.67 5.94 7.88
C MET A 71 1.14 6.43 6.53
N MET A 72 -0.16 6.27 6.26
CA MET A 72 -0.80 6.68 5.00
C MET A 72 -0.95 8.21 4.88
N GLN A 73 -0.96 8.93 5.99
CA GLN A 73 -1.11 10.40 6.04
C GLN A 73 0.22 11.13 6.33
N ASP A 74 1.31 10.38 6.48
CA ASP A 74 2.62 10.91 6.79
C ASP A 74 3.25 11.59 5.56
N SER A 75 3.51 12.89 5.67
CA SER A 75 4.13 13.70 4.62
C SER A 75 5.59 13.34 4.36
N THR A 76 6.26 12.61 5.27
CA THR A 76 7.60 12.07 5.04
C THR A 76 7.58 10.82 4.14
N ARG A 77 6.41 10.17 4.02
CA ARG A 77 6.20 8.99 3.17
C ARG A 77 5.52 9.33 1.85
N TYR A 78 4.54 10.23 1.88
CA TYR A 78 3.75 10.62 0.72
C TYR A 78 3.82 12.14 0.48
N THR A 79 4.27 12.54 -0.71
CA THR A 79 4.20 13.96 -1.11
C THR A 79 2.73 14.40 -1.20
N ASP A 80 2.38 15.55 -0.61
CA ASP A 80 0.99 16.01 -0.47
C ASP A 80 0.07 14.91 0.12
N ALA A 81 0.49 14.25 1.21
CA ALA A 81 -0.21 13.09 1.79
C ALA A 81 -1.72 13.29 2.01
N ASN A 82 -2.19 14.49 2.35
CA ASN A 82 -3.62 14.74 2.58
C ASN A 82 -4.43 14.98 1.29
N ARG A 83 -3.78 15.00 0.13
CA ARG A 83 -4.41 15.19 -1.18
C ARG A 83 -4.59 13.85 -1.88
N PHE A 84 -5.77 13.64 -2.44
CA PHE A 84 -6.02 12.51 -3.33
C PHE A 84 -5.34 12.74 -4.68
N ASP A 85 -4.45 11.81 -5.05
CA ASP A 85 -3.85 11.72 -6.39
C ASP A 85 -3.96 10.29 -6.91
N GLY A 86 -5.04 10.02 -7.66
CA GLY A 86 -5.38 8.68 -8.14
C GLY A 86 -4.31 8.03 -9.02
N PHE A 87 -3.34 8.78 -9.55
CA PHE A 87 -2.31 8.25 -10.45
C PHE A 87 -0.91 8.23 -9.83
N ARG A 88 -0.81 8.51 -8.54
CA ARG A 88 0.45 8.54 -7.79
C ARG A 88 1.26 7.24 -7.92
N PHE A 89 0.62 6.09 -7.72
CA PHE A 89 1.27 4.78 -7.80
C PHE A 89 1.60 4.39 -9.24
N ALA A 90 0.74 4.72 -10.20
CA ALA A 90 1.00 4.49 -11.62
C ALA A 90 2.23 5.28 -12.11
N ARG A 91 2.35 6.55 -11.70
CA ARG A 91 3.54 7.37 -12.00
C ARG A 91 4.79 6.80 -11.36
N GLN A 92 4.73 6.36 -10.10
CA GLN A 92 5.86 5.68 -9.44
C GLN A 92 6.31 4.46 -10.25
N ASN A 93 5.39 3.55 -10.57
CA ASN A 93 5.73 2.33 -11.29
C ASN A 93 6.33 2.64 -12.67
N ALA A 94 5.81 3.65 -13.38
CA ALA A 94 6.37 4.09 -14.65
C ALA A 94 7.82 4.62 -14.52
N LEU A 95 8.12 5.35 -13.44
CA LEU A 95 9.48 5.84 -13.16
C LEU A 95 10.43 4.68 -12.79
N LEU A 96 9.97 3.73 -11.96
CA LEU A 96 10.77 2.59 -11.54
C LEU A 96 11.11 1.66 -12.72
N ARG A 97 10.21 1.49 -13.70
CA ARG A 97 10.50 0.80 -14.98
C ARG A 97 11.64 1.44 -15.75
N GLN A 98 11.81 2.75 -15.60
CA GLN A 98 12.90 3.53 -16.20
C GLN A 98 14.11 3.63 -15.27
N GLN A 99 14.15 2.84 -14.18
CA GLN A 99 15.19 2.86 -13.14
C GLN A 99 15.35 4.24 -12.46
N ARG A 100 14.25 5.01 -12.41
CA ARG A 100 14.17 6.30 -11.70
C ARG A 100 13.38 6.14 -10.41
N GLN A 101 13.81 6.82 -9.36
CA GLN A 101 13.04 6.91 -8.13
C GLN A 101 12.03 8.06 -8.23
N SER A 102 10.90 7.96 -7.52
CA SER A 102 10.08 9.13 -7.22
C SER A 102 9.99 9.37 -5.72
N ALA A 103 9.76 10.63 -5.39
CA ALA A 103 9.55 11.11 -4.02
C ALA A 103 8.07 11.05 -3.60
N ASP A 104 7.16 10.59 -4.48
CA ASP A 104 5.72 10.66 -4.24
C ASP A 104 5.21 9.58 -3.28
N VAL A 105 5.88 8.41 -3.23
CA VAL A 105 5.47 7.23 -2.48
C VAL A 105 6.65 6.51 -1.84
N PRO A 106 6.43 5.84 -0.71
CA PRO A 106 7.44 4.97 -0.12
C PRO A 106 7.54 3.68 -0.94
N GLY A 107 8.76 3.31 -1.35
CA GLY A 107 9.03 2.06 -2.06
C GLY A 107 10.02 2.20 -3.21
N GLN A 108 10.95 1.25 -3.30
CA GLN A 108 12.01 1.22 -4.33
C GLN A 108 11.72 0.22 -5.46
N LYS A 109 10.57 -0.45 -5.43
CA LYS A 109 10.15 -1.46 -6.40
C LYS A 109 8.72 -1.20 -6.84
N GLU A 110 8.42 -1.64 -8.06
CA GLU A 110 7.04 -1.65 -8.55
C GLU A 110 6.18 -2.44 -7.58
N SER A 111 5.00 -1.90 -7.30
CA SER A 111 4.02 -2.59 -6.47
C SER A 111 2.63 -2.45 -7.07
N ASN A 112 1.79 -3.44 -6.83
CA ASN A 112 0.38 -3.46 -7.17
C ASN A 112 -0.49 -3.37 -5.91
N LEU A 113 -1.80 -3.22 -6.09
CA LEU A 113 -2.76 -3.15 -4.99
C LEU A 113 -2.64 -4.35 -4.06
N THR A 114 -2.49 -5.55 -4.61
CA THR A 114 -2.49 -6.85 -3.91
C THR A 114 -1.16 -7.20 -3.25
N ASP A 115 -0.12 -6.37 -3.41
CA ASP A 115 1.17 -6.68 -2.81
C ASP A 115 1.16 -6.47 -1.30
N ALA A 116 1.52 -7.51 -0.56
CA ALA A 116 1.80 -7.42 0.87
C ALA A 116 3.23 -6.91 1.06
N SER A 117 3.38 -5.63 1.44
CA SER A 117 4.69 -5.02 1.69
C SER A 117 4.69 -4.19 2.98
N PRO A 118 5.84 -4.05 3.66
CA PRO A 118 6.00 -3.16 4.82
C PRO A 118 5.50 -1.73 4.57
N ASP A 119 5.65 -1.24 3.35
CA ASP A 119 5.22 0.10 2.95
C ASP A 119 3.73 0.20 2.62
N TRP A 120 3.08 -0.93 2.36
CA TRP A 120 1.66 -1.06 2.06
C TRP A 120 1.00 -2.15 2.93
N PRO A 121 0.84 -1.90 4.25
CA PRO A 121 0.38 -2.92 5.20
C PRO A 121 -1.14 -3.14 5.19
N ILE A 122 -1.85 -2.71 4.14
CA ILE A 122 -3.32 -2.82 4.01
C ILE A 122 -3.79 -4.25 4.19
N TRP A 123 -3.03 -5.20 3.64
CA TRP A 123 -3.37 -6.62 3.72
C TRP A 123 -2.79 -7.31 4.94
N GLY A 124 -1.99 -6.64 5.76
CA GLY A 124 -1.28 -7.24 6.88
C GLY A 124 0.11 -7.78 6.51
N PHE A 125 0.68 -8.62 7.37
CA PHE A 125 2.04 -9.18 7.21
C PHE A 125 2.08 -10.69 7.44
N GLY A 126 2.93 -11.38 6.68
CA GLY A 126 3.26 -12.78 6.84
C GLY A 126 2.03 -13.69 6.79
N ASN A 127 1.96 -14.67 7.68
CA ASN A 127 0.86 -15.65 7.74
C ASN A 127 -0.51 -15.07 8.13
N ALA A 128 -0.61 -13.76 8.34
CA ALA A 128 -1.87 -13.07 8.55
C ALA A 128 -2.14 -12.00 7.49
N ALA A 129 -1.37 -12.03 6.40
CA ALA A 129 -1.74 -11.32 5.20
C ALA A 129 -2.96 -12.01 4.57
N TRP A 130 -3.95 -11.23 4.15
CA TRP A 130 -5.19 -11.72 3.51
C TRP A 130 -4.99 -12.02 2.02
#